data_AF-I7LDB0-F1
#
_entry.id   AF-I7LDB0-F1
#
_cell.length_a   1.000
_cell.length_b   1.000
_cell.length_c   1.000
_cell.angle_alpha   90.00
_cell.angle_beta   90.00
_cell.angle_gamma   90.00
#
_symmetry.space_group_name_H-M   'P 1'
#
loop_
_entity.id
_entity.type
_entity.pdbx_description
1 polymer ?
#
loop_
_entity_poly.entity_id
_entity_poly.type
_entity_poly.pdbx_seq_one_letter_code
_entity_poly.pdbx_strand_id
1 'polypeptide(L)'
;MTNQARKETYTTREIADILGFSDYHKVSNYLAKVKASPVDKIGNVNYYPTQVKDMAITYFKTLETTRNKSSKVSRTQEVIDGLHSQITILTNRQKQEIAELKEHYQQLIDSKNQTITSLQAEVERLAKELEIKNTQIETSNQLATQAQKLTAQAQQLHYLDSSQR
;
A
#
# COMPACT_ATOMS: atom_id res chain seq x y z
N MET A 1 -58.19 -35.14 -50.02
CA MET A 1 -57.49 -35.60 -48.80
C MET A 1 -56.53 -34.50 -48.37
N THR A 2 -56.93 -33.66 -47.43
CA THR A 2 -56.12 -32.54 -46.93
C THR A 2 -55.41 -32.97 -45.65
N ASN A 3 -54.10 -33.22 -45.77
CA ASN A 3 -53.22 -33.52 -44.64
C ASN A 3 -52.97 -32.21 -43.86
N GLN A 4 -53.85 -31.87 -42.93
CA GLN A 4 -53.58 -30.81 -41.96
C GLN A 4 -52.44 -31.29 -41.06
N ALA A 5 -51.25 -30.71 -41.22
CA ALA A 5 -50.16 -30.86 -40.27
C ALA A 5 -50.72 -30.60 -38.86
N ARG A 6 -50.73 -31.61 -37.99
CA ARG A 6 -51.13 -31.44 -36.60
C ARG A 6 -50.24 -30.35 -36.00
N LYS A 7 -50.82 -29.22 -35.59
CA LYS A 7 -50.09 -28.22 -34.83
C LYS A 7 -49.56 -28.92 -33.58
N GLU A 8 -48.25 -28.92 -33.39
CA GLU A 8 -47.66 -29.49 -32.18
C GLU A 8 -48.25 -28.78 -30.95
N THR A 9 -48.71 -29.57 -29.99
CA THR A 9 -49.24 -29.08 -28.73
C THR A 9 -48.44 -29.65 -27.59
N TYR A 10 -48.38 -28.91 -26.50
CA TYR A 10 -47.52 -29.20 -25.36
C TYR A 10 -48.33 -29.03 -24.08
N THR A 11 -48.26 -30.01 -23.21
CA THR A 11 -48.79 -29.95 -21.85
C THR A 11 -47.90 -29.09 -20.97
N THR A 12 -48.43 -28.59 -19.86
CA THR A 12 -47.62 -27.86 -18.87
C THR A 12 -46.43 -28.68 -18.37
N ARG A 13 -46.57 -30.01 -18.29
CA ARG A 13 -45.50 -30.90 -17.86
C ARG A 13 -44.39 -31.03 -18.91
N GLU A 14 -44.73 -31.21 -20.18
CA GLU A 14 -43.74 -31.26 -21.26
C GLU A 14 -42.97 -29.94 -21.37
N ILE A 15 -43.64 -28.80 -21.21
CA ILE A 15 -42.96 -27.49 -21.17
C ILE A 15 -42.00 -27.41 -19.97
N ALA A 16 -42.39 -27.96 -18.81
CA ALA A 16 -41.54 -28.01 -17.62
C ALA A 16 -40.34 -28.95 -17.80
N ASP A 17 -40.53 -30.10 -18.44
CA ASP A 17 -39.48 -31.06 -18.75
C ASP A 17 -38.45 -30.45 -19.72
N ILE A 18 -38.89 -29.72 -20.76
CA ILE A 18 -38.01 -28.97 -21.68
C ILE A 18 -37.18 -27.92 -20.94
N LEU A 19 -37.76 -27.30 -19.92
CA LEU A 19 -37.09 -26.34 -19.04
C LEU A 19 -36.23 -27.00 -17.95
N GLY A 20 -36.21 -28.33 -17.87
CA GLY A 20 -35.47 -29.08 -16.85
C GLY A 20 -36.03 -28.91 -15.43
N PHE A 21 -37.29 -28.50 -15.28
CA PHE A 21 -37.93 -28.38 -13.97
C PHE A 21 -38.43 -29.73 -13.49
N SER A 22 -38.09 -30.09 -12.25
CA SER A 22 -38.60 -31.30 -11.59
C SER A 22 -40.10 -31.23 -11.28
N ASP A 23 -40.71 -30.03 -11.34
CA ASP A 23 -42.11 -29.78 -11.03
C ASP A 23 -42.73 -28.79 -12.03
N TYR A 24 -43.91 -29.15 -12.54
CA TYR A 24 -44.66 -28.39 -13.53
C TYR A 24 -45.38 -27.17 -12.95
N HIS A 25 -45.52 -27.07 -11.62
CA HIS A 25 -46.23 -25.95 -10.98
C HIS A 25 -45.61 -24.58 -11.32
N LYS A 26 -44.30 -24.51 -11.55
CA LYS A 26 -43.63 -23.27 -11.98
C LYS A 26 -44.16 -22.78 -13.33
N VAL A 27 -44.24 -23.68 -14.31
CA VAL A 27 -44.79 -23.38 -15.62
C VAL A 27 -46.29 -23.11 -15.51
N SER A 28 -47.02 -23.92 -14.74
CA SER A 28 -48.46 -23.74 -14.51
C SER A 28 -48.80 -22.35 -13.98
N ASN A 29 -48.08 -21.89 -12.95
CA ASN A 29 -48.26 -20.56 -12.36
C ASN A 29 -47.95 -19.44 -13.36
N TYR A 30 -46.90 -19.60 -14.18
CA TYR A 30 -46.59 -18.65 -15.24
C TYR A 30 -47.70 -18.60 -16.29
N LEU A 31 -48.16 -19.75 -16.78
CA LEU A 31 -49.23 -19.84 -17.77
C LEU A 31 -50.55 -19.25 -17.25
N ALA A 32 -50.87 -19.47 -15.97
CA ALA A 32 -52.01 -18.83 -15.31
C ALA A 32 -51.85 -17.31 -15.22
N LYS A 33 -50.64 -16.84 -14.87
CA LYS A 33 -50.31 -15.40 -14.77
C LYS A 33 -50.44 -14.67 -16.10
N VAL A 34 -49.98 -15.29 -17.19
CA VAL A 34 -50.12 -14.72 -18.54
C VAL A 34 -51.48 -15.02 -19.17
N LYS A 35 -52.38 -15.70 -18.44
CA LYS A 35 -53.70 -16.12 -18.89
C LYS A 35 -53.65 -16.86 -20.23
N ALA A 36 -52.69 -17.77 -20.37
CA ALA A 36 -52.54 -18.57 -21.58
C ALA A 36 -53.74 -19.50 -21.78
N SER A 37 -54.39 -19.39 -22.94
CA SER A 37 -55.49 -20.27 -23.31
C SER A 37 -54.97 -21.58 -23.92
N PRO A 38 -55.43 -22.75 -23.46
CA PRO A 38 -55.13 -24.01 -24.13
C PRO A 38 -55.86 -24.10 -25.47
N VAL A 39 -55.25 -24.80 -26.42
CA VAL A 39 -55.87 -25.12 -27.71
C VAL A 39 -56.75 -26.37 -27.63
N ASP A 40 -56.41 -27.30 -26.73
CA ASP A 40 -57.17 -28.53 -26.51
C ASP A 40 -57.13 -28.93 -25.02
N LYS A 41 -58.13 -29.71 -24.60
CA LYS A 41 -58.18 -30.30 -23.26
C LYS A 41 -58.61 -31.75 -23.36
N ILE A 42 -57.77 -32.66 -22.87
CA ILE A 42 -58.08 -34.10 -22.81
C ILE A 42 -58.04 -34.52 -21.35
N GLY A 43 -59.19 -34.91 -20.81
CA GLY A 43 -59.36 -35.15 -19.37
C GLY A 43 -59.05 -33.89 -18.55
N ASN A 44 -58.15 -34.01 -17.58
CA ASN A 44 -57.69 -32.90 -16.74
C ASN A 44 -56.40 -32.23 -17.27
N VAL A 45 -55.97 -32.57 -18.49
CA VAL A 45 -54.72 -32.05 -19.08
C VAL A 45 -55.03 -31.02 -20.14
N ASN A 46 -54.43 -29.84 -20.00
CA ASN A 46 -54.49 -28.75 -20.96
C ASN A 46 -53.31 -28.84 -21.93
N TYR A 47 -53.59 -28.65 -23.22
CA TYR A 47 -52.62 -28.65 -24.31
C TYR A 47 -52.47 -27.24 -24.84
N TYR A 48 -51.23 -26.75 -24.88
CA TYR A 48 -50.88 -25.40 -25.27
C TYR A 48 -50.15 -25.40 -26.61
N PRO A 49 -50.34 -24.36 -27.43
CA PRO A 49 -49.67 -24.28 -28.73
C PRO A 49 -48.18 -23.92 -28.58
N THR A 50 -47.39 -24.17 -29.62
CA THR A 50 -45.95 -23.88 -29.66
C THR A 50 -45.60 -22.46 -29.21
N GLN A 51 -46.41 -21.46 -29.57
CA GLN A 51 -46.16 -20.06 -29.17
C GLN A 51 -46.14 -19.88 -27.65
N VAL A 52 -47.04 -20.55 -26.93
CA VAL A 52 -47.13 -20.49 -25.46
C VAL A 52 -45.93 -21.19 -24.83
N LYS A 53 -45.50 -22.33 -25.38
CA LYS A 53 -44.25 -22.99 -24.98
C LYS A 53 -43.05 -22.05 -25.16
N ASP A 54 -42.90 -21.44 -26.33
CA ASP A 54 -41.74 -20.58 -26.63
C ASP A 54 -41.71 -19.31 -25.76
N MET A 55 -42.89 -18.74 -25.46
CA MET A 55 -43.02 -17.64 -24.50
C MET A 55 -42.56 -18.06 -23.09
N ALA A 56 -43.00 -19.23 -22.61
CA ALA A 56 -42.57 -19.76 -21.32
C ALA A 56 -41.06 -20.01 -21.29
N ILE A 57 -40.50 -20.64 -22.33
CA ILE A 57 -39.06 -20.89 -22.45
C ILE A 57 -38.28 -19.58 -22.39
N THR A 58 -38.70 -18.58 -23.17
CA THR A 58 -38.05 -17.27 -23.21
C THR A 58 -38.11 -16.57 -21.84
N TYR A 59 -39.26 -16.60 -21.18
CA TYR A 59 -39.43 -16.01 -19.86
C TYR A 59 -38.50 -16.64 -18.81
N PHE A 60 -38.49 -17.97 -18.70
CA PHE A 60 -37.67 -18.62 -17.68
C PHE A 60 -36.16 -18.50 -17.96
N LYS A 61 -35.73 -18.57 -19.22
CA LYS A 61 -34.33 -18.33 -19.60
C LYS A 61 -33.86 -16.90 -19.30
N THR A 62 -34.71 -15.90 -19.52
CA THR A 62 -34.37 -14.50 -19.19
C THR A 62 -34.28 -14.28 -17.68
N LEU A 63 -35.15 -14.89 -16.88
CA LEU A 63 -35.05 -14.84 -15.41
C LEU A 63 -33.74 -15.43 -14.88
N GLU A 64 -33.32 -16.59 -15.40
CA GLU A 64 -32.05 -17.22 -15.01
C GLU A 64 -30.86 -16.34 -15.40
N THR A 65 -30.88 -15.76 -16.60
CA THR A 65 -29.84 -14.85 -17.07
C THR A 65 -29.71 -13.62 -16.17
N THR A 66 -30.84 -13.02 -15.77
CA THR A 66 -30.85 -11.86 -14.87
C THR A 66 -30.35 -12.22 -13.47
N ARG A 67 -30.76 -13.37 -12.92
CA ARG A 67 -30.27 -13.84 -11.62
C ARG A 67 -28.77 -14.13 -11.62
N ASN A 68 -28.25 -14.70 -12.71
CA ASN A 68 -26.81 -14.97 -12.85
C ASN A 68 -26.00 -13.69 -13.03
N LYS A 69 -26.55 -12.67 -13.70
CA LYS A 69 -25.92 -11.35 -13.79
C LYS A 69 -25.89 -10.66 -12.43
N SER A 70 -26.99 -10.66 -11.68
CA SER A 70 -27.02 -10.01 -10.36
C SER A 70 -26.08 -10.69 -9.35
N SER A 71 -25.98 -12.02 -9.35
CA SER A 71 -25.03 -12.73 -8.49
C SER A 71 -23.57 -12.45 -8.87
N LYS A 72 -23.26 -12.33 -10.16
CA LYS A 72 -21.94 -11.92 -10.63
C LYS A 72 -21.60 -10.49 -10.19
N VAL A 73 -22.53 -9.55 -10.33
CA VAL A 73 -22.35 -8.16 -9.89
C VAL A 73 -22.10 -8.08 -8.38
N SER A 74 -22.85 -8.84 -7.57
CA SER A 74 -22.66 -8.90 -6.12
C SER A 74 -21.24 -9.37 -5.75
N ARG A 75 -20.77 -10.46 -6.36
CA ARG A 75 -19.41 -10.97 -6.11
C ARG A 75 -18.32 -10.00 -6.55
N THR A 76 -18.52 -9.32 -7.68
CA THR A 76 -17.59 -8.30 -8.15
C THR A 76 -17.52 -7.12 -7.16
N GLN A 77 -18.66 -6.70 -6.61
CA GLN A 77 -18.70 -5.64 -5.60
C GLN A 77 -17.97 -6.02 -4.32
N GLU A 78 -18.18 -7.24 -3.81
CA GLU A 78 -17.45 -7.74 -2.63
C GLU A 78 -15.93 -7.72 -2.83
N VAL A 79 -15.46 -8.10 -4.03
CA VAL A 79 -14.02 -8.03 -4.37
C VAL A 79 -13.53 -6.59 -4.43
N ILE A 80 -14.30 -5.68 -5.02
CA ILE A 80 -13.95 -4.25 -5.08
C ILE A 80 -13.83 -3.66 -3.67
N ASP A 81 -14.79 -3.94 -2.79
CA ASP A 81 -14.78 -3.44 -1.42
C ASP A 81 -13.60 -4.02 -0.62
N GLY A 82 -13.29 -5.30 -0.82
CA GLY A 82 -12.11 -5.94 -0.26
C GLY A 82 -10.78 -5.32 -0.74
N LEU A 83 -10.69 -4.98 -2.02
CA LEU A 83 -9.51 -4.29 -2.58
C LEU A 83 -9.39 -2.86 -2.06
N HIS A 84 -10.49 -2.10 -1.96
CA HIS A 84 -10.47 -0.76 -1.37
C HIS A 84 -10.02 -0.77 0.09
N SER A 85 -10.46 -1.76 0.88
CA SER A 85 -10.00 -1.93 2.25
C SER A 85 -8.48 -2.21 2.30
N GLN A 86 -7.98 -3.09 1.43
CA GLN A 86 -6.53 -3.37 1.36
C GLN A 86 -5.72 -2.15 0.95
N ILE A 87 -6.18 -1.39 -0.05
CA ILE A 87 -5.53 -0.14 -0.48
C ILE A 87 -5.46 0.85 0.69
N THR A 88 -6.53 0.99 1.46
CA THR A 88 -6.58 1.89 2.61
C THR A 88 -5.58 1.48 3.70
N ILE A 89 -5.53 0.19 4.03
CA ILE A 89 -4.57 -0.37 5.01
C ILE A 89 -3.12 -0.13 4.54
N LEU A 90 -2.81 -0.47 3.30
CA LEU A 90 -1.47 -0.30 2.74
C LEU A 90 -1.05 1.17 2.69
N THR A 91 -1.98 2.06 2.30
CA THR A 91 -1.73 3.51 2.28
C THR A 91 -1.42 4.06 3.67
N ASN A 92 -2.17 3.63 4.68
CA ASN A 92 -1.94 4.05 6.07
C ASN A 92 -0.61 3.51 6.61
N ARG A 93 -0.30 2.24 6.33
CA ARG A 93 0.99 1.64 6.69
C ARG A 93 2.16 2.37 6.05
N GLN A 94 2.07 2.68 4.76
CA GLN A 94 3.12 3.44 4.06
C GLN A 94 3.31 4.84 4.66
N LYS A 95 2.22 5.54 5.01
CA LYS A 95 2.31 6.84 5.69
C LYS A 95 3.01 6.74 7.03
N GLN A 96 2.71 5.70 7.81
CA GLN A 96 3.33 5.45 9.10
C GLN A 96 4.83 5.15 8.95
N GLU A 97 5.21 4.24 8.06
CA GLU A 97 6.61 3.90 7.79
C GLU A 97 7.41 5.13 7.32
N ILE A 98 6.83 5.99 6.49
CA ILE A 98 7.45 7.25 6.07
C ILE A 98 7.63 8.21 7.27
N ALA A 99 6.65 8.30 8.16
CA ALA A 99 6.73 9.17 9.34
C ALA A 99 7.82 8.70 10.31
N GLU A 100 7.87 7.39 10.58
CA GLU A 100 8.90 6.77 11.43
C GLU A 100 10.30 6.96 10.84
N LEU A 101 10.47 6.76 9.54
CA LEU A 101 11.75 7.01 8.85
C LEU A 101 12.17 8.48 8.97
N LYS A 102 11.25 9.42 8.76
CA LYS A 102 11.54 10.86 8.88
C LYS A 102 11.98 11.22 10.30
N GLU A 103 11.28 10.72 11.31
CA GLU A 103 11.63 10.95 12.71
C GLU A 103 13.01 10.37 13.03
N HIS A 104 13.27 9.13 12.63
CA HIS A 104 14.58 8.48 12.83
C HIS A 104 15.72 9.26 12.16
N TYR A 105 15.54 9.68 10.90
CA TYR A 105 16.56 10.48 10.21
C TYR A 105 16.76 11.86 10.86
N GLN A 106 15.70 12.50 11.34
CA GLN A 106 15.82 13.77 12.04
C GLN A 106 16.64 13.61 13.33
N GLN A 107 16.33 12.59 14.14
CA GLN A 107 17.08 12.27 15.36
C GLN A 107 18.57 11.98 15.06
N LEU A 108 18.84 11.24 13.97
CA LEU A 108 20.20 10.95 13.54
C LEU A 108 20.96 12.21 13.12
N ILE A 109 20.30 13.12 12.38
CA ILE A 109 20.88 14.40 11.98
C ILE A 109 21.19 15.25 13.21
N ASP A 110 20.26 15.35 14.15
CA ASP A 110 20.43 16.14 15.36
C ASP A 110 21.59 15.60 16.22
N SER A 111 21.69 14.28 16.38
CA SER A 111 22.80 13.63 17.09
C SER A 111 24.16 13.87 16.41
N LYS A 112 24.20 13.79 15.08
CA LYS A 112 25.41 14.09 14.31
C LYS A 112 25.81 15.55 14.41
N ASN A 113 24.84 16.47 14.35
CA ASN A 113 25.10 17.90 14.50
C ASN A 113 25.66 18.22 15.90
N GLN A 114 25.11 17.63 16.95
CA GLN A 114 25.66 17.77 18.31
C GLN A 114 27.11 17.29 18.39
N THR A 115 27.41 16.14 17.78
CA THR A 115 28.78 15.60 17.72
C THR A 115 29.71 16.56 16.97
N ILE A 116 29.28 17.08 15.82
CA ILE A 116 30.06 18.04 15.03
C ILE A 116 30.34 19.29 15.85
N THR A 117 29.34 19.87 16.50
CA THR A 117 29.51 21.06 17.35
C THR A 117 30.50 20.80 18.50
N SER A 118 30.41 19.63 19.14
CA SER A 118 31.36 19.26 20.19
C SER A 118 32.79 19.11 19.67
N LEU A 119 32.97 18.50 18.49
CA LEU A 119 34.28 18.35 17.87
C LEU A 119 34.86 19.70 17.43
N GLN A 120 34.03 20.60 16.90
CA GLN A 120 34.46 21.95 16.54
C GLN A 120 34.95 22.72 17.77
N ALA A 121 34.21 22.67 18.88
CA ALA A 121 34.62 23.29 20.13
C ALA A 121 35.95 22.72 20.66
N GLU A 122 36.15 21.41 20.56
CA GLU A 122 37.39 20.77 20.99
C GLU A 122 38.58 21.16 20.10
N VAL A 123 38.39 21.25 18.78
CA VAL A 123 39.42 21.73 17.84
C VAL A 123 39.82 23.17 18.15
N GLU A 124 38.85 24.06 18.40
CA GLU A 124 39.14 25.44 18.79
C GLU A 124 39.89 25.53 20.12
N ARG A 125 39.52 24.70 21.10
CA ARG A 125 40.20 24.62 22.39
C ARG A 125 41.65 24.18 22.21
N LEU A 126 41.89 23.12 21.44
CA LEU A 126 43.22 22.60 21.17
C LEU A 126 44.08 23.60 20.37
N ALA A 127 43.48 24.32 19.42
CA ALA A 127 44.17 25.36 18.66
C ALA A 127 44.68 26.49 19.58
N LYS A 128 43.84 26.97 20.51
CA LYS A 128 44.25 27.95 21.53
C LYS A 128 45.33 27.42 22.45
N GLU A 129 45.21 26.16 22.86
CA GLU A 129 46.23 25.53 23.72
C GLU A 129 47.59 25.43 23.01
N LEU A 130 47.60 25.10 21.72
CA LEU A 130 48.81 25.10 20.89
C LEU A 130 49.41 26.50 20.75
N GLU A 131 48.59 27.52 20.54
CA GLU A 131 49.05 28.91 20.46
C GLU A 131 49.75 29.35 21.76
N ILE A 132 49.12 29.07 22.90
CA ILE A 132 49.71 29.36 24.23
C ILE A 132 51.05 28.64 24.41
N LYS A 133 51.10 27.34 24.06
CA LYS A 133 52.34 26.55 24.15
C LYS A 133 53.45 27.12 23.25
N ASN A 134 53.12 27.58 22.05
CA ASN A 134 54.09 28.22 21.15
C ASN A 134 54.66 29.51 21.78
N THR A 135 53.82 30.39 22.32
CA THR A 135 54.28 31.61 23.01
C THR A 135 55.16 31.28 24.22
N GLN A 136 54.83 30.23 24.98
CA GLN A 136 55.66 29.78 26.10
C GLN A 136 57.04 29.31 25.64
N ILE A 137 57.10 28.55 24.53
CA ILE A 137 58.36 28.10 23.93
C ILE A 137 59.20 29.29 23.48
N GLU A 138 58.61 30.26 22.79
CA GLU A 138 59.30 31.48 22.35
C GLU A 138 59.89 32.25 23.54
N THR A 139 59.10 32.43 24.60
CA THR A 139 59.54 33.10 25.82
C THR A 139 60.68 32.34 26.49
N SER A 140 60.57 31.01 26.60
CA SER A 140 61.62 30.17 27.17
C SER A 140 62.92 30.24 26.37
N ASN A 141 62.85 30.29 25.04
CA ASN A 141 64.03 30.42 24.18
C ASN A 141 64.72 31.78 24.34
N GLN A 142 63.94 32.86 24.48
CA GLN A 142 64.48 34.19 24.74
C GLN A 142 65.21 34.25 26.10
N LEU A 143 64.61 33.68 27.15
CA LEU A 143 65.21 33.60 28.48
C LEU A 143 66.50 32.76 28.47
N ALA A 144 66.49 31.61 27.80
CA ALA A 144 67.68 30.77 27.65
C ALA A 144 68.82 31.52 26.95
N THR A 145 68.51 32.28 25.89
CA THR A 145 69.49 33.11 25.17
C THR A 145 70.05 34.21 26.07
N GLN A 146 69.22 34.87 26.86
CA GLN A 146 69.68 35.90 27.81
C GLN A 146 70.58 35.31 28.90
N ALA A 147 70.22 34.15 29.45
CA ALA A 147 71.03 33.45 30.45
C ALA A 147 72.41 33.06 29.91
N GLN A 148 72.49 32.57 28.66
CA GLN A 148 73.76 32.28 28.00
C GLN A 148 74.63 33.54 27.84
N LYS A 149 74.05 34.67 27.42
CA LYS A 149 74.78 35.95 27.31
C LYS A 149 75.32 36.41 28.66
N LEU A 150 74.50 36.37 29.71
CA LEU A 150 74.93 36.73 31.07
C LEU A 150 76.07 35.84 31.57
N THR A 151 75.98 34.53 31.30
CA THR A 151 77.04 33.57 31.67
C THR A 151 78.36 33.92 30.97
N ALA A 152 78.31 34.22 29.67
CA ALA A 152 79.49 34.64 28.90
C ALA A 152 80.08 35.97 29.42
N GLN A 153 79.24 36.95 29.76
CA GLN A 153 79.67 38.22 30.34
C GLN A 153 80.33 38.02 31.71
N ALA A 154 79.75 37.19 32.57
CA ALA A 154 80.31 36.87 33.89
C ALA A 154 81.69 36.20 33.77
N GLN A 155 81.87 35.29 32.80
CA GLN A 155 83.18 34.69 32.51
C GLN A 155 84.20 35.74 32.05
N GLN A 156 83.83 36.65 31.13
CA GLN A 156 84.73 37.72 30.69
C GLN A 156 85.16 38.65 31.84
N LEU A 157 84.23 39.04 32.72
CA LEU A 157 84.55 39.84 33.90
C LEU A 157 85.53 39.12 34.83
N HIS A 158 85.34 37.81 35.05
CA HIS A 158 86.27 37.00 35.84
C HIS A 158 87.68 36.98 35.22
N TYR A 159 87.79 36.83 33.89
CA TYR A 159 89.10 36.88 33.21
C TYR A 159 89.78 38.25 33.36
N LEU A 160 89.02 39.34 33.24
CA LEU A 160 89.55 40.71 33.40
C LEU A 160 90.04 40.97 34.83
N ASP A 161 89.27 40.60 35.86
CA ASP A 161 89.67 40.74 37.26
C ASP A 161 90.91 39.89 37.60
N SER A 162 91.00 38.68 37.02
CA SER A 162 92.16 37.79 37.17
C SER A 162 93.42 38.33 36.51
N SER A 163 93.29 39.16 35.46
CA SER A 163 94.41 39.74 34.71
C SER A 163 95.00 41.02 35.31
N GLN A 164 94.30 41.62 36.28
CA GLN A 164 94.73 42.87 36.95
C GLN A 164 95.39 42.63 38.32
N ARG A 165 95.47 41.37 38.78
CA ARG A 165 96.16 40.95 40.00
C ARG A 165 97.48 40.27 39.67
#